data_AF-A0A947Z8T1-F1
#
_entry.id   AF-A0A947Z8T1-F1
#
_cell.length_a   1.000
_cell.length_b   1.000
_cell.length_c   1.000
_cell.angle_alpha   90.00
_cell.angle_beta   90.00
_cell.angle_gamma   90.00
#
_symmetry.space_group_name_H-M   'P 1'
#
loop_
_entity.id
_entity.type
_entity.pdbx_description
1 polymer ?
#
loop_
_entity_poly.entity_id
_entity_poly.type
_entity_poly.pdbx_seq_one_letter_code
_entity_poly.pdbx_strand_id
1 'polypeptide(L)' 'IALLNFRLDDGSTDPDDIISIGKITNIKTGRIMYDKLTYVFIEMPKFNKDPDALTPHVEKWLYIMNNQLQ' A
#
# COMPACT_ATOMS: atom_id res chain seq x y z
N ILE A 1 7.86 5.28 -2.79
CA ILE A 1 6.62 4.97 -2.05
C ILE A 1 5.56 5.89 -2.62
N ALA A 2 4.41 5.36 -3.05
CA ALA A 2 3.30 6.16 -3.55
C ALA A 2 2.07 5.89 -2.68
N LEU A 3 1.40 6.95 -2.23
CA LEU A 3 0.14 6.87 -1.49
C LEU A 3 -1.00 7.08 -2.47
N LEU A 4 -1.91 6.12 -2.57
CA LEU A 4 -2.97 6.16 -3.57
C LEU A 4 -4.32 5.91 -2.90
N ASN A 5 -5.28 6.78 -3.21
CA ASN A 5 -6.63 6.67 -2.71
C ASN A 5 -7.49 5.83 -3.68
N PHE A 6 -7.16 4.54 -3.79
CA PHE A 6 -7.95 3.59 -4.56
C PHE A 6 -8.06 2.27 -3.80
N ARG A 7 -8.93 1.39 -4.31
CA ARG A 7 -8.94 -0.03 -3.95
C ARG A 7 -8.45 -0.85 -5.13
N LEU A 8 -7.51 -1.75 -4.90
CA LEU A 8 -7.16 -2.78 -5.87
C LEU A 8 -8.15 -3.93 -5.74
N ASP A 9 -8.73 -4.34 -6.86
CA ASP A 9 -9.47 -5.59 -6.96
C ASP A 9 -8.47 -6.70 -7.29
N ASP A 10 -7.68 -7.08 -6.29
CA ASP A 10 -6.63 -8.10 -6.39
C ASP A 10 -7.12 -9.49 -5.97
N GLY A 11 -8.41 -9.63 -5.65
CA GLY A 11 -9.00 -10.85 -5.14
C GLY A 11 -8.64 -11.17 -3.68
N SER A 12 -7.89 -10.28 -3.00
CA SER A 12 -7.65 -10.39 -1.56
C SER A 12 -8.93 -10.08 -0.80
N THR A 13 -9.38 -11.00 0.05
CA THR A 13 -10.51 -10.76 0.97
C THR A 13 -10.04 -10.34 2.35
N ASP A 14 -8.73 -10.17 2.55
CA ASP A 14 -8.15 -9.72 3.81
C ASP A 14 -8.27 -8.19 3.92
N PRO A 15 -9.11 -7.65 4.82
CA PRO A 15 -9.25 -6.21 5.00
C PRO A 15 -8.01 -5.56 5.61
N ASP A 16 -7.12 -6.33 6.25
CA ASP A 16 -5.87 -5.83 6.85
C ASP A 16 -4.72 -5.80 5.82
N ASP A 17 -4.90 -6.39 4.64
CA ASP A 17 -3.95 -6.30 3.53
C ASP A 17 -4.10 -4.98 2.78
N ILE A 18 -3.42 -3.96 3.29
CA ILE A 18 -3.46 -2.58 2.79
C ILE A 18 -2.20 -2.18 2.01
N ILE A 19 -1.18 -3.05 1.96
CA ILE A 19 0.13 -2.77 1.35
C ILE A 19 0.34 -3.71 0.17
N SER A 20 0.18 -3.20 -1.04
CA SER A 20 0.49 -3.95 -2.26
C SER A 20 1.92 -3.62 -2.73
N ILE A 21 2.69 -4.65 -3.07
CA ILE A 21 4.04 -4.51 -3.61
C ILE A 21 4.03 -4.80 -5.12
N GLY A 22 4.34 -3.78 -5.92
CA GLY A 22 4.45 -3.90 -7.37
C GLY A 22 5.90 -3.96 -7.85
N LYS A 23 6.18 -4.84 -8.82
CA LYS A 23 7.42 -4.85 -9.59
C LYS A 23 7.15 -4.52 -11.05
N ILE A 24 8.10 -3.85 -11.71
CA ILE A 24 8.01 -3.61 -13.15
C ILE A 24 8.54 -4.83 -13.90
N THR A 25 7.69 -5.38 -14.78
CA THR A 25 8.03 -6.48 -15.66
C THR A 25 7.96 -6.05 -17.12
N ASN A 26 8.87 -6.56 -17.94
CA ASN A 26 8.73 -6.49 -19.38
C ASN A 26 7.58 -7.42 -19.82
N ILE A 27 6.52 -6.85 -20.40
CA ILE A 27 5.30 -7.60 -20.77
C ILE A 27 5.59 -8.70 -21.82
N LYS A 28 6.51 -8.47 -22.75
CA LYS A 28 6.82 -9.44 -23.82
C LYS A 28 7.63 -10.62 -23.31
N THR A 29 8.56 -10.38 -22.38
CA THR A 29 9.48 -11.42 -21.91
C THR A 29 9.10 -11.99 -20.55
N GLY A 30 8.16 -11.36 -19.84
CA GLY A 30 7.79 -11.69 -18.45
C GLY A 30 8.89 -11.40 -17.42
N ARG A 31 10.02 -10.81 -17.82
CA ARG A 31 11.17 -10.62 -16.93
C ARG A 31 11.02 -9.35 -16.10
N ILE A 32 11.33 -9.44 -14.82
CA ILE A 32 11.48 -8.27 -13.94
C ILE A 32 12.58 -7.39 -14.52
N MET A 33 12.31 -6.09 -14.72
CA MET A 33 13.27 -5.17 -15.32
C MET A 33 14.41 -4.83 -14.36
N TYR A 34 14.09 -4.56 -13.09
CA TYR A 34 15.09 -4.23 -12.08
C TYR A 34 14.59 -4.55 -10.66
N ASP A 35 15.29 -5.43 -9.95
CA ASP A 35 14.84 -5.91 -8.63
C ASP A 35 14.86 -4.84 -7.54
N LYS A 36 15.70 -3.81 -7.69
CA LYS A 36 15.76 -2.71 -6.70
C LYS A 36 14.69 -1.63 -6.96
N LEU A 37 14.00 -1.66 -8.10
CA LEU A 37 12.90 -0.75 -8.39
C LEU A 37 11.58 -1.39 -7.94
N THR A 38 11.27 -1.19 -6.68
CA THR A 38 10.04 -1.69 -6.05
C THR A 38 9.07 -0.54 -5.79
N TYR A 39 7.81 -0.73 -6.17
CA TYR A 39 6.71 0.18 -5.86
C TYR A 39 5.93 -0.38 -4.68
N VAL A 40 5.73 0.46 -3.67
CA VAL A 40 4.87 0.18 -2.53
C VAL A 40 3.65 1.07 -2.68
N PHE A 41 2.48 0.42 -2.78
CA PHE A 41 1.17 1.02 -2.86
C PHE A 41 0.44 0.79 -1.55
N ILE A 42 -0.15 1.85 -1.02
CA ILE A 42 -0.90 1.78 0.24
C ILE A 42 -2.33 2.21 -0.04
N GLU A 43 -3.26 1.29 0.18
CA GLU A 43 -4.70 1.49 -0.06
C GLU A 43 -5.33 2.19 1.15
N MET A 44 -5.26 3.53 1.16
CA MET A 44 -5.79 4.35 2.25
C MET A 44 -7.26 4.05 2.64
N PRO A 45 -8.19 3.73 1.70
CA PRO A 45 -9.57 3.36 2.06
C PRO A 45 -9.74 2.12 2.94
N LYS A 46 -8.71 1.24 3.04
CA LYS A 46 -8.71 0.08 3.94
C LYS A 46 -8.15 0.43 5.33
N PHE A 47 -7.42 1.54 5.47
CA PHE A 47 -6.83 1.97 6.73
C PHE A 47 -7.88 2.62 7.65
N ASN A 48 -8.50 1.82 8.52
CA ASN A 48 -9.52 2.26 9.49
C ASN A 48 -9.15 1.92 10.94
N LYS A 49 -7.86 1.90 11.25
CA LYS A 49 -7.40 1.59 12.61
C LYS A 49 -7.62 2.77 13.55
N ASP A 50 -8.07 2.44 14.76
CA ASP A 50 -8.19 3.39 15.86
C ASP A 50 -6.78 3.84 16.33
N PRO A 51 -6.59 5.11 16.74
CA PRO A 51 -5.33 5.60 17.30
C PRO A 51 -4.71 4.71 18.37
N ASP A 52 -5.54 4.13 19.24
CA ASP A 52 -5.09 3.29 20.36
C ASP A 52 -4.70 1.87 19.90
N ALA A 53 -5.09 1.48 18.68
CA ALA A 53 -4.78 0.20 18.05
C ALA A 53 -3.60 0.27 17.05
N LEU A 54 -2.93 1.43 16.92
CA LEU A 54 -1.79 1.60 16.03
C LEU A 54 -0.56 0.85 16.56
N THR A 55 -0.12 -0.15 15.81
CA THR A 55 1.17 -0.85 15.98
C THR A 55 2.26 -0.15 15.12
N PRO A 56 3.35 -0.77 14.62
CA PRO A 56 4.67 -0.12 14.42
C PRO A 56 4.69 1.19 13.61
N HIS A 57 5.80 1.94 13.71
CA HIS A 57 6.01 3.32 13.21
C HIS A 57 5.33 3.70 11.88
N VAL A 58 5.23 2.77 10.93
CA VAL A 58 4.52 2.94 9.66
C VAL A 58 3.03 3.29 9.84
N GLU A 59 2.30 2.60 10.71
CA GLU A 59 0.87 2.84 10.93
C GLU A 59 0.61 4.23 11.54
N LYS A 60 1.52 4.71 12.39
CA LYS A 60 1.47 6.08 12.93
C LYS A 60 1.66 7.13 11.83
N TRP A 61 2.60 6.92 10.92
CA TRP A 61 2.78 7.82 9.77
C TRP A 61 1.55 7.80 8.84
N LEU A 62 0.99 6.62 8.57
CA LEU A 62 -0.22 6.49 7.76
C LEU A 62 -1.41 7.21 8.39
N TYR A 63 -1.59 7.07 9.72
CA TYR A 63 -2.62 7.79 10.46
C TYR A 63 -2.44 9.32 10.35
N ILE A 64 -1.22 9.83 10.58
CA ILE A 64 -0.93 11.26 10.45
C ILE A 64 -1.25 11.75 9.03
N MET A 65 -0.79 11.04 8.00
CA MET A 65 -1.02 11.43 6.60
C MET A 65 -2.51 11.37 6.23
N ASN A 66 -3.26 10.37 6.71
CA ASN A 66 -4.69 10.26 6.44
C ASN A 66 -5.48 11.44 7.05
N ASN A 67 -5.15 11.85 8.27
CA ASN A 67 -5.86 12.94 8.97
C ASN A 67 -5.41 14.34 8.55
N GLN A 68 -4.24 14.50 7.91
CA GLN A 68 -3.77 15.78 7.35
C GLN A 68 -4.25 16.00 5.90
N LEU A 69 -4.77 14.96 5.25
CA LEU A 69 -5.29 14.99 3.87
C LEU A 69 -6.83 15.11 3.79
N GLN A 70 -7.51 15.15 4.95
CA GLN A 70 -8.93 15.50 5.08
C GLN A 70 -9.09 17.00 5.34
#